data_AF-A0A817Z6H8-F1
#
_entry.id   AF-A0A817Z6H8-F1
#
_cell.length_a   1.000
_cell.length_b   1.000
_cell.length_c   1.000
_cell.angle_alpha   90.00
_cell.angle_beta   90.00
_cell.angle_gamma   90.00
#
_symmetry.space_group_name_H-M   'P 1'
#
loop_
_entity.id
_entity.type
_entity.pdbx_description
1 polymer ?
#
loop_
_entity_poly.entity_id
_entity_poly.type
_entity_poly.pdbx_seq_one_letter_code
_entity_poly.pdbx_strand_id
1 'polypeptide(L)'
;MCEILIIHIDPGLKHNETIRHRNAAIHRPFKSNTDSGTGTSSTSDIYYNYGGHVLTGATKVYILFYGGWTSAQINIIYTLISTIGSTAWFNIEKTYYYQATSTSSRIYTTGPLTLGGAWTLPYFYGTSLSGTNIPDALSYYITNGELPNDPNGIYLWLTSADVSESNSVVGGSFLSDYCGYHYTFLAGSTTYIYGFIGNPGRFIGHGCDPNNYNPTVSPNGDLGVDAMVSCIVHEIVEAMSDSWLDAWGDSSGYENADKW
;
A
#
# COMPACT_ATOMS: atom_id res chain seq x y z
N MET A 1 6.59 7.54 -2.61
CA MET A 1 7.66 6.75 -1.94
C MET A 1 7.11 6.53 -0.58
N CYS A 2 6.98 5.28 -0.14
CA CYS A 2 6.49 5.01 1.20
C CYS A 2 7.38 5.75 2.20
N GLU A 3 6.85 6.79 2.85
CA GLU A 3 7.59 7.42 3.93
C GLU A 3 7.83 6.36 5.01
N ILE A 4 9.07 6.20 5.43
CA ILE A 4 9.43 5.32 6.54
C ILE A 4 8.88 5.97 7.81
N LEU A 5 7.59 5.74 8.06
CA LEU A 5 7.04 5.84 9.39
C LEU A 5 7.66 4.70 10.18
N ILE A 6 8.65 5.03 11.01
CA ILE A 6 9.14 4.07 12.00
C ILE A 6 8.01 3.89 13.02
N ILE A 7 7.10 2.97 12.74
CA ILE A 7 6.06 2.54 13.68
C ILE A 7 6.78 1.74 14.77
N HIS A 8 7.29 2.45 15.77
CA HIS A 8 7.77 1.82 17.00
C HIS A 8 6.55 1.25 17.73
N ILE A 9 6.39 -0.08 17.70
CA ILE A 9 5.48 -0.82 18.57
C ILE A 9 6.14 -0.93 19.96
N ASP A 10 6.53 0.19 20.56
CA ASP A 10 7.06 0.27 21.93
C ASP A 10 6.26 1.34 22.70
N PRO A 11 5.57 1.00 23.80
CA PRO A 11 4.81 1.95 24.61
C PRO A 11 5.67 3.01 25.35
N GLY A 12 7.01 3.00 25.20
CA GLY A 12 7.92 3.77 26.06
C GLY A 12 8.70 4.96 25.46
N LEU A 13 8.70 5.22 24.14
CA LEU A 13 9.64 6.18 23.53
C LEU A 13 8.96 7.43 22.92
N LYS A 14 9.51 8.60 23.26
CA LYS A 14 9.00 9.93 22.88
C LYS A 14 9.26 10.21 21.39
N HIS A 15 8.21 10.61 20.67
CA HIS A 15 8.24 11.16 19.31
C HIS A 15 9.16 12.38 19.20
N ASN A 16 10.14 12.37 18.27
CA ASN A 16 10.60 13.58 17.57
C ASN A 16 11.71 13.38 16.52
N GLU A 17 11.58 12.50 15.52
CA GLU A 17 12.44 12.60 14.32
C GLU A 17 11.64 12.33 13.03
N THR A 18 11.34 13.40 12.29
CA THR A 18 10.80 13.36 10.92
C THR A 18 11.99 13.27 9.96
N ILE A 19 12.12 12.16 9.23
CA ILE A 19 13.21 11.95 8.28
C ILE A 19 12.70 12.21 6.86
N ARG A 20 13.25 13.23 6.18
CA ARG A 20 12.88 13.58 4.80
C ARG A 20 13.68 12.75 3.78
N HIS A 21 13.01 11.98 2.94
CA HIS A 21 13.62 11.26 1.79
C HIS A 21 12.93 11.64 0.47
N ARG A 22 13.68 11.66 -0.65
CA ARG A 22 13.20 12.21 -1.95
C ARG A 22 12.27 11.24 -2.70
N ASN A 23 11.21 11.80 -3.28
CA ASN A 23 10.08 11.14 -3.95
C ASN A 23 10.47 10.21 -5.10
N ALA A 24 9.99 8.97 -5.01
CA ALA A 24 9.78 8.04 -6.13
C ALA A 24 8.60 7.10 -5.79
N ALA A 25 7.37 7.63 -5.84
CA ALA A 25 6.22 6.79 -6.20
C ALA A 25 5.90 7.10 -7.66
N ILE A 26 5.42 6.11 -8.40
CA ILE A 26 4.96 6.36 -9.77
C ILE A 26 3.51 6.83 -9.70
N HIS A 27 3.35 8.15 -9.71
CA HIS A 27 2.05 8.78 -9.76
C HIS A 27 1.57 8.77 -11.20
N ARG A 28 0.41 8.15 -11.46
CA ARG A 28 -0.32 8.41 -12.70
C ARG A 28 -1.05 9.73 -12.54
N PRO A 29 -1.16 10.55 -13.59
CA PRO A 29 -1.99 11.74 -13.53
C PRO A 29 -3.42 11.33 -13.16
N PHE A 30 -3.93 11.93 -12.09
CA PHE A 30 -5.32 11.86 -11.67
C PHE A 30 -6.20 12.08 -12.92
N LYS A 31 -7.30 11.33 -13.09
CA LYS A 31 -8.26 11.58 -14.17
C LYS A 31 -9.03 12.88 -13.87
N SER A 32 -8.35 14.03 -13.93
CA SER A 32 -8.98 15.33 -13.84
C SER A 32 -9.41 15.80 -15.23
N ASN A 33 -10.59 16.41 -15.28
CA ASN A 33 -10.95 17.26 -16.40
C ASN A 33 -10.06 18.50 -16.33
N THR A 34 -9.10 18.58 -17.26
CA THR A 34 -8.31 19.74 -17.71
C THR A 34 -8.08 20.89 -16.71
N ASP A 35 -6.83 21.08 -16.27
CA ASP A 35 -6.11 22.33 -16.58
C ASP A 35 -4.59 22.14 -16.50
N SER A 36 -3.89 22.83 -17.39
CA SER A 36 -2.44 22.77 -17.62
C SER A 36 -1.72 23.87 -16.84
N GLY A 37 -0.79 23.50 -15.95
CA GLY A 37 0.03 24.45 -15.19
C GLY A 37 1.42 23.92 -14.86
N THR A 38 2.44 24.69 -15.22
CA THR A 38 3.87 24.42 -15.11
C THR A 38 4.40 24.37 -13.67
N GLY A 39 5.37 23.48 -13.45
CA GLY A 39 5.89 23.10 -12.13
C GLY A 39 6.49 24.20 -11.25
N THR A 40 6.07 24.14 -9.98
CA THR A 40 6.76 24.55 -8.76
C THR A 40 6.38 23.51 -7.69
N SER A 41 7.22 23.30 -6.68
CA SER A 41 6.93 22.38 -5.57
C SER A 41 5.73 22.89 -4.77
N SER A 42 4.51 22.64 -5.26
CA SER A 42 3.26 23.00 -4.61
C SER A 42 2.88 21.88 -3.67
N THR A 43 2.79 22.19 -2.37
CA THR A 43 1.95 21.44 -1.43
C THR A 43 0.49 21.66 -1.85
N SER A 44 0.08 21.06 -2.95
CA SER A 44 -1.32 21.05 -3.35
C SER A 44 -2.09 20.30 -2.28
N ASP A 45 -3.14 20.94 -1.77
CA ASP A 45 -4.04 20.33 -0.79
C ASP A 45 -4.65 19.06 -1.39
N ILE A 46 -4.78 18.03 -0.55
CA ILE A 46 -5.58 16.85 -0.88
C ILE A 46 -7.04 17.28 -0.98
N TYR A 47 -7.68 17.00 -2.11
CA TYR A 47 -9.09 17.22 -2.34
C TYR A 47 -9.80 15.92 -2.65
N TYR A 48 -11.13 15.95 -2.50
CA TYR A 48 -11.99 14.81 -2.80
C TYR A 48 -12.72 15.00 -4.12
N ASN A 49 -12.64 14.01 -4.99
CA ASN A 49 -13.42 13.93 -6.21
C ASN A 49 -14.77 13.24 -5.93
N TYR A 50 -15.87 13.97 -6.15
CA TYR A 50 -17.21 13.45 -5.86
C TYR A 50 -17.51 12.17 -6.64
N GLY A 51 -18.02 11.16 -5.93
CA GLY A 51 -18.30 9.84 -6.46
C GLY A 51 -17.09 8.91 -6.56
N GLY A 52 -15.87 9.36 -6.22
CA GLY A 52 -14.69 8.51 -6.14
C GLY A 52 -14.78 7.43 -5.08
N HIS A 53 -14.06 6.33 -5.26
CA HIS A 53 -14.18 5.12 -4.46
C HIS A 53 -13.36 5.19 -3.17
N VAL A 54 -14.04 4.97 -2.04
CA VAL A 54 -13.47 4.98 -0.69
C VAL A 54 -14.02 3.78 0.09
N LEU A 55 -13.16 3.08 0.84
CA LEU A 55 -13.58 1.98 1.72
C LEU A 55 -14.15 2.53 3.04
N THR A 56 -15.47 2.71 3.08
CA THR A 56 -16.15 3.40 4.20
C THR A 56 -16.54 2.51 5.40
N GLY A 57 -16.26 1.20 5.34
CA GLY A 57 -16.69 0.21 6.33
C GLY A 57 -15.54 -0.54 7.03
N ALA A 58 -15.90 -1.67 7.63
CA ALA A 58 -14.93 -2.65 8.07
C ALA A 58 -14.15 -3.18 6.85
N THR A 59 -12.82 -3.08 6.91
CA THR A 59 -11.93 -3.44 5.81
C THR A 59 -11.08 -4.63 6.23
N LYS A 60 -10.94 -5.60 5.34
CA LYS A 60 -10.08 -6.77 5.56
C LYS A 60 -8.86 -6.71 4.66
N VAL A 61 -7.72 -7.07 5.22
CA VAL A 61 -6.48 -7.28 4.48
C VAL A 61 -6.27 -8.78 4.29
N TYR A 62 -6.09 -9.21 3.05
CA TYR A 62 -5.75 -10.59 2.68
C TYR A 62 -4.30 -10.61 2.20
N ILE A 63 -3.41 -11.31 2.91
CA ILE A 63 -1.97 -11.25 2.64
C ILE A 63 -1.52 -12.46 1.84
N LEU A 64 -0.80 -12.24 0.76
CA LEU A 64 -0.22 -13.27 -0.10
C LEU A 64 1.30 -13.13 -0.10
N PHE A 65 1.98 -14.00 0.66
CA PHE A 65 3.43 -14.08 0.75
C PHE A 65 3.98 -14.89 -0.42
N TYR A 66 4.40 -14.23 -1.49
CA TYR A 66 4.98 -14.87 -2.66
C TYR A 66 6.49 -15.05 -2.52
N GLY A 67 6.95 -16.29 -2.64
CA GLY A 67 8.36 -16.66 -2.58
C GLY A 67 8.84 -17.19 -1.22
N GLY A 68 10.12 -17.02 -0.94
CA GLY A 68 10.85 -17.63 0.17
C GLY A 68 10.76 -16.81 1.44
N TRP A 69 9.70 -17.04 2.22
CA TRP A 69 9.45 -16.36 3.49
C TRP A 69 9.76 -17.24 4.70
N THR A 70 10.44 -16.69 5.70
CA THR A 70 10.60 -17.35 7.01
C THR A 70 9.40 -17.07 7.92
N SER A 71 9.15 -17.95 8.90
CA SER A 71 8.09 -17.74 9.88
C SER A 71 8.28 -16.44 10.69
N ALA A 72 9.53 -16.04 10.94
CA ALA A 72 9.83 -14.79 11.65
C ALA A 72 9.38 -13.56 10.84
N GLN A 73 9.70 -13.53 9.55
CA GLN A 73 9.30 -12.47 8.63
C GLN A 73 7.77 -12.35 8.48
N ILE A 74 7.10 -13.49 8.31
CA ILE A 74 5.62 -13.55 8.25
C ILE A 74 5.02 -12.99 9.54
N ASN A 75 5.58 -13.32 10.70
CA ASN A 75 5.04 -12.88 11.99
C ASN A 75 5.14 -11.37 12.20
N ILE A 76 6.19 -10.70 11.69
CA ILE A 76 6.30 -9.23 11.74
C ILE A 76 5.12 -8.58 11.03
N ILE A 77 4.86 -9.01 9.79
CA ILE A 77 3.79 -8.46 8.95
C ILE A 77 2.40 -8.83 9.50
N TYR A 78 2.23 -10.07 9.98
CA TYR A 78 0.99 -10.49 10.63
C TYR A 78 0.68 -9.61 11.85
N THR A 79 1.68 -9.37 12.70
CA THR A 79 1.55 -8.54 13.90
C THR A 79 1.17 -7.12 13.52
N LEU A 80 1.85 -6.53 12.52
CA LEU A 80 1.51 -5.21 12.00
C LEU A 80 0.03 -5.11 11.61
N ILE A 81 -0.44 -5.97 10.70
CA ILE A 81 -1.81 -5.89 10.17
C ILE A 81 -2.86 -6.15 11.25
N SER A 82 -2.57 -7.06 12.19
CA SER A 82 -3.49 -7.36 13.29
C SER A 82 -3.63 -6.23 14.31
N THR A 83 -2.69 -5.27 14.34
CA THR A 83 -2.64 -4.22 15.37
C THR A 83 -2.84 -2.80 14.83
N ILE A 84 -2.38 -2.50 13.61
CA ILE A 84 -2.33 -1.13 13.08
C ILE A 84 -3.70 -0.45 13.06
N GLY A 85 -4.76 -1.18 12.70
CA GLY A 85 -6.13 -0.66 12.64
C GLY A 85 -6.72 -0.20 13.98
N SER A 86 -6.09 -0.60 15.10
CA SER A 86 -6.48 -0.21 16.46
C SER A 86 -5.67 0.96 17.04
N THR A 87 -4.66 1.42 16.31
CA THR A 87 -3.78 2.51 16.78
C THR A 87 -4.48 3.86 16.70
N ALA A 88 -4.04 4.81 17.55
CA ALA A 88 -4.51 6.18 17.47
C ALA A 88 -4.13 6.84 16.13
N TRP A 89 -2.98 6.47 15.56
CA TRP A 89 -2.53 6.92 14.25
C TRP A 89 -3.54 6.57 13.15
N PHE A 90 -4.10 5.36 13.17
CA PHE A 90 -5.10 4.93 12.19
C PHE A 90 -6.43 5.72 12.27
N ASN A 91 -6.66 6.54 13.31
CA ASN A 91 -7.82 7.43 13.33
C ASN A 91 -7.72 8.58 12.31
N ILE A 92 -6.51 8.87 11.78
CA ILE A 92 -6.33 9.81 10.66
C ILE A 92 -7.13 9.31 9.45
N GLU A 93 -7.07 8.00 9.18
CA GLU A 93 -7.78 7.39 8.06
C GLU A 93 -9.30 7.56 8.17
N LYS A 94 -9.83 7.64 9.40
CA LYS A 94 -11.27 7.84 9.65
C LYS A 94 -11.77 9.26 9.34
N THR A 95 -10.87 10.16 8.94
CA THR A 95 -11.24 11.52 8.51
C THR A 95 -11.61 11.58 7.02
N TYR A 96 -11.19 10.57 6.24
CA TYR A 96 -11.55 10.40 4.83
C TYR A 96 -12.98 9.87 4.68
N TYR A 97 -13.62 10.21 3.57
CA TYR A 97 -15.03 9.88 3.33
C TYR A 97 -15.39 9.75 1.87
N TYR A 98 -16.41 8.93 1.59
CA TYR A 98 -17.17 8.97 0.36
C TYR A 98 -18.24 10.07 0.41
N GLN A 99 -18.44 10.74 -0.70
CA GLN A 99 -19.56 11.64 -0.95
C GLN A 99 -19.93 11.62 -2.44
N ALA A 100 -21.18 11.29 -2.78
CA ALA A 100 -21.58 11.10 -4.19
C ALA A 100 -21.62 12.41 -4.99
N THR A 101 -22.05 13.50 -4.35
CA THR A 101 -22.16 14.85 -4.94
C THR A 101 -21.93 15.89 -3.86
N SER A 102 -21.74 17.16 -4.23
CA SER A 102 -21.52 18.27 -3.28
C SER A 102 -22.63 18.46 -2.23
N THR A 103 -23.82 17.93 -2.47
CA THR A 103 -24.98 18.01 -1.56
C THR A 103 -25.27 16.69 -0.83
N SER A 104 -24.59 15.60 -1.18
CA SER A 104 -24.80 14.30 -0.54
C SER A 104 -24.22 14.27 0.86
N SER A 105 -24.76 13.44 1.75
CA SER A 105 -24.14 13.18 3.05
C SER A 105 -22.80 12.47 2.89
N ARG A 106 -21.87 12.76 3.80
CA ARG A 106 -20.57 12.08 3.85
C ARG A 106 -20.71 10.74 4.55
N ILE A 107 -20.08 9.71 3.98
CA ILE A 107 -19.95 8.39 4.57
C ILE A 107 -18.46 8.20 4.86
N TYR A 108 -18.09 8.25 6.13
CA TYR A 108 -16.69 8.24 6.55
C TYR A 108 -16.11 6.82 6.54
N THR A 109 -14.80 6.73 6.36
CA THR A 109 -14.03 5.53 6.69
C THR A 109 -14.19 5.23 8.19
N THR A 110 -14.70 4.05 8.52
CA THR A 110 -14.99 3.68 9.91
C THR A 110 -14.05 2.62 10.47
N GLY A 111 -13.53 1.73 9.63
CA GLY A 111 -12.84 0.52 10.06
C GLY A 111 -13.79 -0.46 10.78
N PRO A 112 -13.26 -1.42 11.56
CA PRO A 112 -11.84 -1.67 11.78
C PRO A 112 -11.13 -2.18 10.53
N LEU A 113 -9.82 -1.96 10.45
CA LEU A 113 -8.94 -2.72 9.56
C LEU A 113 -8.54 -4.00 10.29
N THR A 114 -8.79 -5.15 9.66
CA THR A 114 -8.53 -6.46 10.28
C THR A 114 -7.88 -7.41 9.28
N LEU A 115 -7.19 -8.43 9.78
CA LEU A 115 -6.69 -9.51 8.93
C LEU A 115 -7.85 -10.41 8.49
N GLY A 116 -8.04 -10.55 7.18
CA GLY A 116 -9.01 -11.46 6.58
C GLY A 116 -8.44 -12.87 6.31
N GLY A 117 -7.12 -12.99 6.16
CA GLY A 117 -6.40 -14.24 5.99
C GLY A 117 -4.98 -14.02 5.47
N ALA A 118 -4.16 -15.06 5.52
CA ALA A 118 -2.80 -15.05 5.01
C ALA A 118 -2.45 -16.37 4.30
N TRP A 119 -1.75 -16.28 3.17
CA TRP A 119 -1.36 -17.41 2.33
C TRP A 119 0.12 -17.31 1.96
N THR A 120 0.81 -18.45 1.93
CA THR A 120 2.15 -18.55 1.36
C THR A 120 2.06 -19.17 -0.02
N LEU A 121 2.60 -18.48 -1.01
CA LEU A 121 2.57 -18.84 -2.41
C LEU A 121 3.97 -19.27 -2.87
N PRO A 122 4.12 -20.44 -3.52
CA PRO A 122 5.40 -20.85 -4.07
C PRO A 122 5.77 -19.98 -5.29
N TYR A 123 6.99 -20.15 -5.80
CA TYR A 123 7.49 -19.45 -6.99
C TYR A 123 6.87 -19.93 -8.31
N PHE A 124 5.54 -19.98 -8.43
CA PHE A 124 4.86 -20.51 -9.61
C PHE A 124 5.01 -19.64 -10.87
N TYR A 125 5.41 -18.37 -10.73
CA TYR A 125 5.87 -17.50 -11.81
C TYR A 125 7.40 -17.28 -11.81
N GLY A 126 8.15 -18.02 -11.01
CA GLY A 126 9.58 -17.79 -10.79
C GLY A 126 9.87 -16.53 -9.96
N THR A 127 11.08 -15.99 -10.08
CA THR A 127 11.56 -14.84 -9.28
C THR A 127 11.48 -13.51 -10.04
N SER A 128 10.87 -13.48 -11.23
CA SER A 128 10.74 -12.26 -12.04
C SER A 128 9.30 -12.12 -12.49
N LEU A 129 8.56 -11.30 -11.75
CA LEU A 129 7.16 -11.03 -12.00
C LEU A 129 7.00 -9.91 -13.04
N SER A 130 5.98 -10.06 -13.86
CA SER A 130 5.43 -9.00 -14.70
C SER A 130 4.16 -8.44 -14.06
N GLY A 131 3.82 -7.20 -14.40
CA GLY A 131 2.66 -6.49 -13.85
C GLY A 131 1.30 -7.19 -14.02
N THR A 132 1.17 -8.16 -14.94
CA THR A 132 -0.07 -8.95 -15.10
C THR A 132 -0.10 -10.19 -14.21
N ASN A 133 1.05 -10.71 -13.75
CA ASN A 133 1.09 -11.96 -12.98
C ASN A 133 0.29 -11.89 -11.68
N ILE A 134 0.38 -10.76 -10.97
CA ILE A 134 -0.34 -10.54 -9.71
C ILE A 134 -1.86 -10.51 -9.92
N PRO A 135 -2.43 -9.61 -10.75
CA PRO A 135 -3.88 -9.58 -10.96
C PRO A 135 -4.41 -10.87 -11.58
N ASP A 136 -3.67 -11.55 -12.47
CA ASP A 136 -4.07 -12.83 -13.04
C ASP A 136 -4.17 -13.92 -11.97
N ALA A 137 -3.18 -14.00 -11.06
CA ALA A 137 -3.21 -14.96 -9.95
C ALA A 137 -4.35 -14.68 -8.96
N LEU A 138 -4.55 -13.41 -8.57
CA LEU A 138 -5.64 -13.05 -7.67
C LEU A 138 -7.01 -13.37 -8.29
N SER A 139 -7.20 -13.04 -9.57
CA SER A 139 -8.41 -13.37 -10.32
C SER A 139 -8.66 -14.89 -10.35
N TYR A 140 -7.62 -15.68 -10.64
CA TYR A 140 -7.70 -17.13 -10.62
C TYR A 140 -8.10 -17.67 -9.24
N TYR A 141 -7.41 -17.27 -8.17
CA TYR A 141 -7.67 -17.83 -6.84
C TYR A 141 -9.04 -17.43 -6.29
N ILE A 142 -9.52 -16.20 -6.55
CA ILE A 142 -10.86 -15.77 -6.15
C ILE A 142 -11.93 -16.55 -6.92
N THR A 143 -11.78 -16.68 -8.25
CA THR A 143 -12.78 -17.36 -9.09
C THR A 143 -12.87 -18.87 -8.83
N ASN A 144 -11.78 -19.49 -8.38
CA ASN A 144 -11.76 -20.89 -7.94
C ASN A 144 -12.14 -21.11 -6.47
N GLY A 145 -12.43 -20.02 -5.72
CA GLY A 145 -12.82 -20.11 -4.31
C GLY A 145 -11.68 -20.45 -3.35
N GLU A 146 -10.43 -20.28 -3.77
CA GLU A 146 -9.22 -20.47 -2.94
C GLU A 146 -8.87 -19.22 -2.13
N LEU A 147 -9.27 -18.04 -2.62
CA LEU A 147 -9.27 -16.79 -1.87
C LEU A 147 -10.71 -16.31 -1.61
N PRO A 148 -10.95 -15.58 -0.51
CA PRO A 148 -12.25 -14.98 -0.24
C PRO A 148 -12.72 -14.10 -1.40
N ASN A 149 -14.03 -14.14 -1.69
CA ASN A 149 -14.67 -13.18 -2.59
C ASN A 149 -15.13 -11.96 -1.78
N ASP A 150 -14.24 -10.99 -1.64
CA ASP A 150 -14.48 -9.77 -0.85
C ASP A 150 -14.07 -8.51 -1.63
N PRO A 151 -15.01 -7.80 -2.28
CA PRO A 151 -14.72 -6.57 -3.02
C PRO A 151 -14.46 -5.36 -2.11
N ASN A 152 -14.70 -5.46 -0.79
CA ASN A 152 -14.33 -4.43 0.19
C ASN A 152 -13.01 -4.77 0.90
N GLY A 153 -12.30 -5.80 0.43
CA GLY A 153 -11.01 -6.22 0.95
C GLY A 153 -9.84 -5.75 0.09
N ILE A 154 -8.67 -5.64 0.73
CA ILE A 154 -7.40 -5.33 0.09
C ILE A 154 -6.57 -6.61 0.02
N TYR A 155 -6.24 -7.05 -1.19
CA TYR A 155 -5.38 -8.22 -1.41
C TYR A 155 -3.92 -7.76 -1.54
N LEU A 156 -3.13 -7.92 -0.48
CA LEU A 156 -1.72 -7.51 -0.46
C LEU A 156 -0.81 -8.64 -0.93
N TRP A 157 -0.16 -8.42 -2.07
CA TRP A 157 0.87 -9.27 -2.62
C TRP A 157 2.24 -8.82 -2.13
N LEU A 158 2.87 -9.64 -1.29
CA LEU A 158 4.16 -9.36 -0.68
C LEU A 158 5.20 -10.31 -1.23
N THR A 159 6.28 -9.80 -1.84
CA THR A 159 7.32 -10.67 -2.41
C THR A 159 8.53 -10.81 -1.50
N SER A 160 9.12 -12.01 -1.44
CA SER A 160 10.42 -12.22 -0.78
C SER A 160 11.55 -11.46 -1.48
N ALA A 161 12.66 -11.27 -0.78
CA ALA A 161 13.75 -10.38 -1.21
C ALA A 161 14.46 -10.80 -2.52
N ASP A 162 14.30 -12.04 -2.94
CA ASP A 162 14.88 -12.58 -4.17
C ASP A 162 14.01 -12.37 -5.42
N VAL A 163 12.80 -11.85 -5.26
CA VAL A 163 11.84 -11.63 -6.36
C VAL A 163 11.92 -10.19 -6.86
N SER A 164 12.07 -10.03 -8.17
CA SER A 164 11.92 -8.76 -8.88
C SER A 164 10.53 -8.64 -9.49
N GLU A 165 10.05 -7.41 -9.66
CA GLU A 165 8.80 -7.14 -10.36
C GLU A 165 8.95 -5.91 -11.26
N SER A 166 8.36 -6.00 -12.45
CA SER A 166 8.28 -4.91 -13.43
C SER A 166 6.84 -4.80 -13.95
N ASN A 167 6.27 -3.59 -13.90
CA ASN A 167 4.89 -3.37 -14.25
C ASN A 167 4.72 -2.15 -15.16
N SER A 168 4.31 -2.39 -16.40
CA SER A 168 4.07 -1.36 -17.40
C SER A 168 2.78 -0.56 -17.18
N VAL A 169 1.83 -1.08 -16.37
CA VAL A 169 0.57 -0.40 -16.05
C VAL A 169 0.81 0.72 -15.04
N VAL A 170 1.60 0.43 -13.99
CA VAL A 170 2.04 1.47 -13.04
C VAL A 170 3.26 2.22 -13.55
N GLY A 171 4.09 1.61 -14.41
CA GLY A 171 5.08 2.31 -15.22
C GLY A 171 6.52 2.24 -14.73
N GLY A 172 6.98 1.09 -14.20
CA GLY A 172 8.36 0.96 -13.73
C GLY A 172 8.72 -0.42 -13.21
N SER A 173 9.72 -0.49 -12.33
CA SER A 173 10.17 -1.70 -11.66
C SER A 173 10.45 -1.48 -10.17
N PHE A 174 10.28 -2.54 -9.38
CA PHE A 174 10.62 -2.56 -7.97
C PHE A 174 12.09 -2.15 -7.75
N LEU A 175 12.35 -1.31 -6.73
CA LEU A 175 13.65 -0.70 -6.37
C LEU A 175 14.24 0.30 -7.37
N SER A 176 13.60 0.50 -8.51
CA SER A 176 13.99 1.54 -9.48
C SER A 176 13.00 2.70 -9.44
N ASP A 177 11.72 2.38 -9.38
CA ASP A 177 10.64 3.35 -9.56
C ASP A 177 9.60 3.33 -8.43
N TYR A 178 9.42 2.16 -7.78
CA TYR A 178 8.52 2.01 -6.64
C TYR A 178 9.01 0.96 -5.63
N CYS A 179 8.45 1.06 -4.43
CA CYS A 179 8.61 0.12 -3.32
C CYS A 179 7.35 -0.70 -3.09
N GLY A 180 6.20 -0.07 -3.33
CA GLY A 180 4.90 -0.66 -3.44
C GLY A 180 4.01 0.17 -4.35
N TYR A 181 2.81 -0.34 -4.59
CA TYR A 181 1.70 0.37 -5.22
C TYR A 181 0.40 -0.35 -4.87
N HIS A 182 -0.71 0.35 -4.93
CA HIS A 182 -2.04 -0.26 -4.96
C HIS A 182 -2.74 0.01 -6.29
N TYR A 183 -3.63 -0.91 -6.68
CA TYR A 183 -4.38 -0.81 -7.93
C TYR A 183 -5.64 -1.68 -7.88
N THR A 184 -6.42 -1.64 -8.96
CA THR A 184 -7.61 -2.49 -9.11
C THR A 184 -7.37 -3.64 -10.08
N PHE A 185 -8.10 -4.72 -9.89
CA PHE A 185 -8.14 -5.85 -10.82
C PHE A 185 -9.56 -6.42 -10.95
N LEU A 186 -9.79 -7.19 -12.01
CA LEU A 186 -11.06 -7.85 -12.25
C LEU A 186 -10.96 -9.34 -11.92
N ALA A 187 -11.91 -9.84 -11.12
CA ALA A 187 -12.19 -11.27 -11.01
C ALA A 187 -13.64 -11.52 -11.45
N GLY A 188 -13.80 -12.20 -12.59
CA GLY A 188 -15.08 -12.25 -13.28
C GLY A 188 -15.56 -10.86 -13.69
N SER A 189 -16.73 -10.44 -13.20
CA SER A 189 -17.31 -9.11 -13.45
C SER A 189 -17.15 -8.12 -12.30
N THR A 190 -16.43 -8.49 -11.24
CA THR A 190 -16.29 -7.69 -10.03
C THR A 190 -14.89 -7.07 -9.98
N THR A 191 -14.83 -5.79 -9.62
CA THR A 191 -13.58 -5.07 -9.38
C THR A 191 -13.15 -5.25 -7.92
N TYR A 192 -11.87 -5.52 -7.71
CA TYR A 192 -11.24 -5.70 -6.40
C TYR A 192 -10.02 -4.79 -6.31
N ILE A 193 -9.52 -4.61 -5.08
CA ILE A 193 -8.38 -3.76 -4.76
C ILE A 193 -7.20 -4.66 -4.36
N TYR A 194 -6.03 -4.44 -4.92
CA TYR A 194 -4.81 -5.15 -4.52
C TYR A 194 -3.67 -4.16 -4.30
N GLY A 195 -2.69 -4.59 -3.51
CA GLY A 195 -1.42 -3.89 -3.35
C GLY A 195 -0.25 -4.82 -3.64
N PHE A 196 0.84 -4.28 -4.16
CA PHE A 196 2.14 -4.93 -4.26
C PHE A 196 3.10 -4.23 -3.31
N ILE A 197 3.87 -4.99 -2.54
CA ILE A 197 5.03 -4.47 -1.79
C ILE A 197 6.18 -5.48 -1.93
N GLY A 198 7.32 -5.00 -2.40
CA GLY A 198 8.53 -5.81 -2.54
C GLY A 198 9.44 -5.73 -1.32
N ASN A 199 10.10 -6.83 -0.96
CA ASN A 199 11.10 -6.84 0.10
C ASN A 199 12.46 -6.31 -0.40
N PRO A 200 12.97 -5.17 0.10
CA PRO A 200 14.23 -4.58 -0.35
C PRO A 200 15.48 -5.28 0.19
N GLY A 201 15.34 -6.32 1.02
CA GLY A 201 16.43 -6.95 1.78
C GLY A 201 17.64 -7.45 0.96
N ARG A 202 17.48 -7.66 -0.35
CA ARG A 202 18.59 -8.02 -1.25
C ARG A 202 19.42 -6.81 -1.69
N PHE A 203 18.82 -5.62 -1.73
CA PHE A 203 19.39 -4.40 -2.26
C PHE A 203 19.04 -3.22 -1.33
N ILE A 204 19.62 -3.23 -0.13
CA ILE A 204 19.54 -2.13 0.83
C ILE A 204 20.31 -0.91 0.30
N GLY A 205 19.79 0.29 0.52
CA GLY A 205 20.32 1.55 0.02
C GLY A 205 19.68 2.03 -1.28
N HIS A 206 18.59 1.40 -1.72
CA HIS A 206 17.94 1.67 -3.02
C HIS A 206 16.62 2.44 -2.88
N GLY A 207 16.40 3.13 -1.76
CA GLY A 207 15.28 4.06 -1.58
C GLY A 207 13.99 3.44 -1.06
N CYS A 208 13.90 2.12 -1.02
CA CYS A 208 12.80 1.39 -0.37
C CYS A 208 13.12 0.96 1.05
N ASP A 209 14.25 1.42 1.56
CA ASP A 209 14.73 1.22 2.91
C ASP A 209 15.27 2.56 3.44
N PRO A 210 15.48 2.67 4.77
CA PRO A 210 16.08 3.86 5.37
C PRO A 210 17.50 4.08 4.86
N ASN A 211 17.63 4.71 3.70
CA ASN A 211 18.91 5.04 3.08
C ASN A 211 19.75 5.81 4.10
N ASN A 212 20.83 5.21 4.60
CA ASN A 212 21.79 5.71 5.59
C ASN A 212 21.54 5.35 7.07
N TYR A 213 20.54 4.54 7.43
CA TYR A 213 20.45 4.02 8.80
C TYR A 213 21.25 2.74 8.97
N ASN A 214 21.97 2.69 10.08
CA ASN A 214 22.80 1.55 10.44
C ASN A 214 21.90 0.29 10.57
N PRO A 215 22.21 -0.82 9.88
CA PRO A 215 21.44 -2.08 9.99
C PRO A 215 21.33 -2.60 11.43
N THR A 216 22.11 -2.06 12.38
CA THR A 216 21.98 -2.34 13.81
C THR A 216 20.72 -1.76 14.49
N VAL A 217 19.90 -0.94 13.81
CA VAL A 217 18.73 -0.25 14.40
C VAL A 217 17.39 -0.83 13.89
N SER A 218 17.41 -1.94 13.14
CA SER A 218 16.19 -2.65 12.73
C SER A 218 15.46 -3.23 13.96
N PRO A 219 14.20 -2.83 14.25
CA PRO A 219 13.48 -3.29 15.44
C PRO A 219 13.33 -4.80 15.54
N ASN A 220 13.27 -5.50 14.41
CA ASN A 220 13.09 -6.95 14.36
C ASN A 220 14.35 -7.71 13.89
N GLY A 221 15.47 -7.01 13.67
CA GLY A 221 16.70 -7.59 13.12
C GLY A 221 16.58 -8.06 11.66
N ASP A 222 15.51 -7.69 10.96
CA ASP A 222 15.29 -7.91 9.54
C ASP A 222 15.00 -6.57 8.86
N LEU A 223 16.05 -5.89 8.41
CA LEU A 223 15.95 -4.56 7.80
C LEU A 223 15.05 -4.56 6.55
N GLY A 224 15.02 -5.66 5.79
CA GLY A 224 14.19 -5.77 4.60
C GLY A 224 12.71 -5.74 4.95
N VAL A 225 12.28 -6.62 5.87
CA VAL A 225 10.87 -6.66 6.29
C VAL A 225 10.48 -5.43 7.11
N ASP A 226 11.37 -4.90 7.93
CA ASP A 226 11.10 -3.65 8.67
C ASP A 226 10.90 -2.45 7.75
N ALA A 227 11.63 -2.39 6.63
CA ALA A 227 11.40 -1.39 5.62
C ALA A 227 10.04 -1.57 4.91
N MET A 228 9.61 -2.82 4.69
CA MET A 228 8.29 -3.10 4.10
C MET A 228 7.13 -2.63 4.97
N VAL A 229 7.28 -2.62 6.31
CA VAL A 229 6.19 -2.25 7.24
C VAL A 229 5.60 -0.88 6.90
N SER A 230 6.45 0.11 6.61
CA SER A 230 5.98 1.45 6.26
C SER A 230 5.25 1.45 4.91
N CYS A 231 5.78 0.77 3.89
CA CYS A 231 5.11 0.61 2.61
C CYS A 231 3.77 -0.09 2.73
N ILE A 232 3.70 -1.18 3.47
CA ILE A 232 2.45 -1.91 3.69
C ILE A 232 1.38 -0.98 4.25
N VAL A 233 1.72 -0.15 5.24
CA VAL A 233 0.76 0.77 5.85
C VAL A 233 0.39 1.90 4.89
N HIS A 234 1.36 2.49 4.19
CA HIS A 234 1.15 3.54 3.18
C HIS A 234 0.15 3.07 2.12
N GLU A 235 0.42 1.93 1.48
CA GLU A 235 -0.45 1.38 0.42
C GLU A 235 -1.83 0.99 0.94
N ILE A 236 -1.96 0.56 2.22
CA ILE A 236 -3.27 0.25 2.79
C ILE A 236 -4.13 1.51 2.96
N VAL A 237 -3.57 2.58 3.53
CA VAL A 237 -4.36 3.79 3.81
C VAL A 237 -4.70 4.56 2.54
N GLU A 238 -3.82 4.51 1.54
CA GLU A 238 -4.10 5.00 0.20
C GLU A 238 -5.20 4.16 -0.47
N ALA A 239 -5.09 2.82 -0.47
CA ALA A 239 -6.15 1.95 -0.98
C ALA A 239 -7.51 2.12 -0.27
N MET A 240 -7.53 2.57 0.99
CA MET A 240 -8.76 2.86 1.72
C MET A 240 -9.37 4.22 1.36
N SER A 241 -8.53 5.24 1.22
CA SER A 241 -8.96 6.61 0.92
C SER A 241 -9.13 6.89 -0.57
N ASP A 242 -8.45 6.16 -1.45
CA ASP A 242 -8.51 6.30 -2.90
C ASP A 242 -8.42 4.96 -3.65
N SER A 243 -9.37 4.07 -3.34
CA SER A 243 -9.35 2.67 -3.75
C SER A 243 -9.16 2.43 -5.25
N TRP A 244 -9.68 3.33 -6.10
CA TRP A 244 -9.68 3.20 -7.56
C TRP A 244 -8.84 4.27 -8.25
N LEU A 245 -8.05 5.04 -7.49
CA LEU A 245 -7.29 6.20 -7.97
C LEU A 245 -8.20 7.26 -8.61
N ASP A 246 -9.35 7.51 -7.99
CA ASP A 246 -10.40 8.43 -8.43
C ASP A 246 -11.12 9.22 -7.31
N ALA A 247 -10.62 9.20 -6.07
CA ALA A 247 -11.23 9.81 -4.88
C ALA A 247 -10.38 10.90 -4.23
N TRP A 248 -9.56 10.57 -3.22
CA TRP A 248 -8.79 11.52 -2.43
C TRP A 248 -7.36 11.64 -2.95
N GLY A 249 -7.02 12.79 -3.51
CA GLY A 249 -5.69 13.05 -4.03
C GLY A 249 -5.48 14.52 -4.33
N ASP A 250 -4.29 14.86 -4.80
CA ASP A 250 -3.99 16.20 -5.28
C ASP A 250 -3.91 16.27 -6.81
N SER A 251 -3.65 17.45 -7.36
CA SER A 251 -3.58 17.66 -8.81
C SER A 251 -2.40 16.95 -9.49
N SER A 252 -1.42 16.50 -8.72
CA SER A 252 -0.25 15.76 -9.19
C SER A 252 -0.38 14.24 -9.00
N GLY A 253 -1.50 13.79 -8.41
CA GLY A 253 -1.75 12.38 -8.08
C GLY A 253 -1.11 11.91 -6.79
N TYR A 254 -0.65 12.82 -5.91
CA TYR A 254 -0.22 12.45 -4.56
C TYR A 254 -1.43 12.20 -3.68
N GLU A 255 -1.39 11.11 -2.91
CA GLU A 255 -2.47 10.68 -2.02
C GLU A 255 -2.19 11.06 -0.56
N ASN A 256 -2.99 10.55 0.37
CA ASN A 256 -2.90 10.95 1.77
C ASN A 256 -1.56 10.57 2.42
N ALA A 257 -0.99 9.41 2.10
CA ALA A 257 0.25 8.93 2.72
C ALA A 257 1.53 9.43 2.02
N ASP A 258 1.38 10.18 0.92
CA ASP A 258 2.46 10.91 0.25
C ASP A 258 2.71 12.33 0.81
N LYS A 259 1.84 12.80 1.71
CA LYS A 259 1.89 14.16 2.27
C LYS A 259 2.64 14.21 3.59
N TRP A 260 3.40 15.30 3.77
CA TRP A 260 4.30 15.60 4.88
C TRP A 260 3.65 16.53 5.92
#